data_AF-A0A7W5CD60-F1
#
_entry.id   AF-A0A7W5CD60-F1
#
_cell.length_a   1.000
_cell.length_b   1.000
_cell.length_c   1.000
_cell.angle_alpha   90.00
_cell.angle_beta   90.00
_cell.angle_gamma   90.00
#
_symmetry.space_group_name_H-M   'P 1'
#
loop_
_entity.id
_entity.type
_entity.pdbx_description
1 polymer ?
#
loop_
_entity_poly.entity_id
_entity_poly.type
_entity_poly.pdbx_seq_one_letter_code
_entity_poly.pdbx_strand_id
1 'polypeptide(L)' 'MKIKVFRSKENYPMELLLSADPSLKLVEEYVKRGECFIAENDNQIVGTYVLLRND' A
#
# COMPACT_ATOMS: atom_id res chain seq x y z
N MET A 1 -6.79 -16.06 0.20
CA MET A 1 -6.53 -14.64 0.57
C MET A 1 -5.83 -14.54 1.93
N LYS A 2 -4.68 -13.86 2.00
CA LYS A 2 -3.92 -13.56 3.23
C LYS A 2 -3.52 -12.08 3.22
N ILE A 3 -3.58 -11.42 4.37
CA ILE A 3 -3.15 -10.02 4.53
C ILE A 3 -1.85 -9.99 5.34
N LYS A 4 -0.86 -9.22 4.88
CA LYS A 4 0.42 -9.05 5.59
C LYS A 4 0.98 -7.64 5.41
N VAL A 5 1.83 -7.23 6.35
CA VAL A 5 2.60 -5.98 6.24
C VAL A 5 3.51 -6.06 5.01
N PHE A 6 3.51 -5.00 4.20
CA PHE A 6 4.40 -4.84 3.08
C PHE A 6 5.76 -4.33 3.56
N ARG A 7 6.78 -5.18 3.53
CA ARG A 7 8.10 -4.88 4.13
C ARG A 7 9.05 -4.12 3.22
N SER A 8 8.77 -4.02 1.92
CA SER A 8 9.60 -3.27 0.99
C SER A 8 9.22 -1.80 1.02
N LYS A 9 10.16 -0.93 1.40
CA LYS A 9 9.96 0.53 1.36
C LYS A 9 10.25 1.16 0.00
N GLU A 10 10.75 0.36 -0.95
CA GLU A 10 11.19 0.84 -2.27
C GLU A 10 10.18 0.51 -3.39
N ASN A 11 9.35 -0.53 -3.22
CA ASN A 11 8.47 -1.03 -4.29
C ASN A 11 7.01 -1.18 -3.83
N TYR A 12 6.40 -0.12 -3.31
CA TYR A 12 4.98 -0.14 -2.95
C TYR A 12 4.10 -0.56 -4.16
N PRO A 13 2.93 -1.18 -3.94
CA PRO A 13 2.00 -1.56 -5.01
C PRO A 13 1.31 -0.32 -5.61
N MET A 14 2.09 0.53 -6.29
CA MET A 14 1.68 1.86 -6.73
C MET A 14 0.50 1.83 -7.69
N GLU A 15 0.40 0.82 -8.55
CA GLU A 15 -0.75 0.66 -9.45
C GLU A 15 -2.07 0.54 -8.67
N LEU A 16 -2.10 -0.29 -7.63
CA LEU A 16 -3.27 -0.46 -6.77
C LEU A 16 -3.56 0.78 -5.93
N LEU A 17 -2.52 1.43 -5.38
CA LEU A 17 -2.68 2.67 -4.62
C LEU A 17 -3.23 3.81 -5.47
N LEU A 18 -2.70 3.98 -6.69
CA LEU A 18 -3.13 5.01 -7.63
C LEU A 18 -4.54 4.75 -8.19
N SER A 19 -5.02 3.51 -8.16
CA SER A 19 -6.41 3.18 -8.49
C SER A 19 -7.41 3.71 -7.44
N ALA A 20 -6.95 3.95 -6.20
CA ALA A 20 -7.77 4.49 -5.11
C ALA A 20 -7.61 6.01 -4.97
N ASP A 21 -6.39 6.52 -5.05
CA ASP A 21 -6.08 7.95 -5.03
C ASP A 21 -5.15 8.31 -6.22
N PRO A 22 -5.63 9.05 -7.23
CA PRO A 22 -4.85 9.34 -8.44
C PRO A 22 -3.66 10.29 -8.21
N SER A 23 -3.55 10.91 -7.04
CA SER A 23 -2.47 11.87 -6.73
C SER A 23 -1.19 11.16 -6.31
N LEU A 24 -0.30 10.89 -7.26
CA LEU A 24 1.02 10.28 -7.00
C LEU A 24 1.77 10.94 -5.84
N LYS A 25 1.76 12.27 -5.79
CA LYS A 25 2.43 13.03 -4.71
C LYS A 25 1.85 12.69 -3.33
N LEU A 26 0.53 12.62 -3.19
CA LEU A 26 -0.12 12.29 -1.92
C LEU A 26 0.12 10.82 -1.57
N VAL A 27 0.04 9.93 -2.55
CA VAL A 27 0.33 8.50 -2.36
C VAL A 27 1.73 8.29 -1.81
N GLU A 28 2.74 8.88 -2.42
CA GLU A 28 4.12 8.80 -1.95
C GLU A 28 4.29 9.35 -0.52
N GLU A 29 3.56 10.40 -0.16
CA GLU A 29 3.61 11.00 1.18
C GLU A 29 3.02 10.07 2.24
N TYR A 30 1.84 9.50 1.97
CA TYR A 30 1.15 8.68 2.95
C TYR A 30 1.76 7.27 3.07
N VAL A 31 2.32 6.67 2.01
CA VAL A 31 3.02 5.37 2.11
C VAL A 31 4.33 5.48 2.88
N LYS A 32 5.00 6.63 2.84
CA LYS A 32 6.25 6.87 3.57
C LYS A 32 6.02 7.05 5.07
N ARG A 33 4.90 7.69 5.47
CA ARG A 33 4.56 7.90 6.89
C ARG A 33 3.75 6.76 7.51
N GLY A 34 3.03 6.00 6.69
CA GLY A 34 2.11 4.96 7.12
C GLY A 34 2.71 3.56 7.11
N GLU A 35 1.89 2.59 7.49
CA GLU A 35 2.18 1.17 7.33
C GLU A 35 1.33 0.61 6.18
N CYS A 36 2.00 0.10 5.15
CA CYS A 36 1.36 -0.47 3.98
C CYS A 36 1.10 -1.96 4.20
N PHE A 37 -0.09 -2.42 3.84
CA PHE A 37 -0.51 -3.81 3.88
C PHE A 37 -0.92 -4.27 2.49
N ILE A 38 -0.69 -5.55 2.19
CA ILE A 38 -1.11 -6.18 0.95
C ILE A 38 -2.00 -7.38 1.22
N ALA A 39 -3.00 -7.56 0.36
CA ALA A 39 -3.79 -8.77 0.26
C ALA A 39 -3.22 -9.64 -0.86
N GLU A 40 -2.82 -10.87 -0.53
CA GLU A 40 -2.32 -11.85 -1.50
C GLU A 40 -3.33 -12.98 -1.69
N ASN A 41 -3.55 -13.35 -2.95
CA ASN A 41 -4.27 -14.56 -3.36
C ASN A 41 -3.47 -15.26 -4.46
N ASP A 42 -3.18 -16.56 -4.31
CA ASP A 42 -2.41 -17.36 -5.28
C ASP A 42 -1.08 -16.70 -5.72
N ASN A 43 -0.32 -16.18 -4.74
CA ASN A 43 0.93 -15.43 -4.92
C ASN A 43 0.82 -14.11 -5.71
N GLN A 44 -0.40 -13.66 -6.00
CA GLN A 44 -0.67 -12.37 -6.62
C GLN A 44 -1.15 -11.36 -5.57
N ILE A 45 -0.64 -10.14 -5.64
CA ILE A 45 -1.17 -9.02 -4.86
C ILE A 45 -2.47 -8.57 -5.53
N VAL A 46 -3.58 -8.65 -4.80
CA VAL A 46 -4.93 -8.32 -5.31
C VAL A 46 -5.54 -7.09 -4.62
N GLY A 47 -4.86 -6.54 -3.62
CA GLY A 47 -5.32 -5.35 -2.91
C GLY A 47 -4.27 -4.79 -1.96
N THR A 48 -4.46 -3.54 -1.56
CA THR A 48 -3.57 -2.85 -0.64
C THR A 48 -4.33 -1.80 0.16
N TYR A 49 -3.86 -1.51 1.37
CA TYR A 49 -4.29 -0.35 2.14
C TYR A 49 -3.11 0.19 2.94
N VAL A 50 -3.19 1.47 3.30
CA VAL A 50 -2.19 2.14 4.14
C VAL A 50 -2.87 2.61 5.41
N LEU A 51 -2.31 2.24 6.57
CA LEU A 51 -2.72 2.80 7.85
C LEU A 51 -1.80 3.95 8.22
N LEU A 52 -2.40 5.11 8.43
CA LEU A 52 -1.72 6.26 9.02
C LEU A 52 -1.96 6.23 10.53
N ARG A 53 -0.92 6.51 11.31
CA ARG A 53 -1.08 6.73 12.73
C ARG A 53 -1.59 8.15 12.93
N ASN A 54 -2.55 8.31 13.84
CA ASN A 54 -2.88 9.62 14.39
C ASN A 54 -1.94 9.81 15.57
N ASP A 55 -1.10 10.85 15.52
CA ASP A 55 -0.34 11.32 16.67
C ASP A 55 -1.23 12.07 17.66
#